data_AF-A0AA38J290-F1
#
_entry.id   AF-A0AA38J290-F1
#
_cell.length_a   1.000
_cell.length_b   1.000
_cell.length_c   1.000
_cell.angle_alpha   90.00
_cell.angle_beta   90.00
_cell.angle_gamma   90.00
#
_symmetry.space_group_name_H-M   'P 1'
#
loop_
_entity.id
_entity.type
_entity.pdbx_description
1 polymer ?
#
loop_
_entity_poly.entity_id
_entity_poly.type
_entity_poly.pdbx_seq_one_letter_code
_entity_poly.pdbx_strand_id
1 'polypeptide(L)'
;MVQVKNKVCLIVHDGWGIAATPGLEGNAIEAATTPNMDTLAKQYSSRELSAHGTAVGLSEGLMGNSEVGHLNIGAGRIVWQDIVRIDVSIKKKEFHKNPVILQSLNHAKNGNGRLHLLGLISDGGVHSHINHLYALLETAKAQGVRETYVHFFGDGRDTAPRSAAGYCQDVVGFMEKEGYGELATVVGRYYAMDRDKRWERVRVAVDGLVRGVGEGLEGKGVGEVIKGNYEKDVTDEFLKPIIVNGDKGRIKDGDTLFLFNYRSDRMREISTILGSLDPSLSIPRAFPNEHRYLIPSPKIPTYDQEPRMSVGLVADKVAELIHESESEFIMCNFAPPDMVGHTGVFDAAVDAVSGTDEAVGVVWRACREKGYVLVVTADHGNAEQMRDLDGGGGAVYCRWGEGVRLREDGDGEEGALCDVAPTVLDLLGLVQPEEMTGKSLLLHE
;
A
#
# COMPACT_ATOMS: atom_id res chain seq x y z
N MET A 1 15.25 20.98 23.31
CA MET A 1 14.81 19.67 23.80
C MET A 1 13.35 19.81 24.17
N VAL A 2 12.51 18.91 23.65
CA VAL A 2 11.08 18.90 23.97
C VAL A 2 10.96 18.26 25.36
N GLN A 3 10.19 18.86 26.26
CA GLN A 3 9.96 18.25 27.57
C GLN A 3 8.93 17.12 27.41
N VAL A 4 9.35 15.89 27.73
CA VAL A 4 8.51 14.69 27.69
C VAL A 4 8.24 14.16 29.10
N LYS A 5 7.10 13.49 29.28
CA LYS A 5 6.70 12.82 30.53
C LYS A 5 7.53 11.56 30.77
N ASN A 6 7.73 10.76 29.73
CA ASN A 6 8.57 9.56 29.74
C ASN A 6 9.43 9.54 28.48
N LYS A 7 10.62 8.92 28.51
CA LYS A 7 11.32 8.52 27.29
C LYS A 7 10.77 7.17 26.83
N VAL A 8 10.67 6.94 25.52
CA VAL A 8 10.01 5.74 24.97
C VAL A 8 10.93 5.02 23.98
N CYS A 9 11.02 3.70 24.10
CA CYS A 9 11.67 2.84 23.11
C CYS A 9 10.64 1.91 22.46
N LEU A 10 10.45 2.01 21.15
CA LEU A 10 9.54 1.17 20.36
C LEU A 10 10.32 0.12 19.56
N ILE A 11 10.09 -1.15 19.88
CA ILE A 11 10.53 -2.29 19.08
C ILE A 11 9.36 -2.75 18.21
N VAL A 12 9.60 -2.84 16.90
CA VAL A 12 8.68 -3.48 15.94
C VAL A 12 9.32 -4.79 15.47
N HIS A 13 8.72 -5.93 15.79
CA HIS A 13 9.10 -7.19 15.17
C HIS A 13 8.47 -7.29 13.79
N ASP A 14 9.28 -7.59 12.78
CA ASP A 14 8.79 -7.85 11.43
C ASP A 14 8.26 -9.28 11.38
N GLY A 15 6.99 -9.48 10.99
CA GLY A 15 6.41 -10.80 10.77
C GLY A 15 6.25 -11.68 12.02
N TRP A 16 5.98 -11.08 13.19
CA TRP A 16 5.70 -11.80 14.44
C TRP A 16 4.22 -11.67 14.84
N GLY A 17 3.37 -12.56 14.31
CA GLY A 17 1.93 -12.55 14.56
C GLY A 17 1.48 -13.38 15.76
N ILE A 18 0.17 -13.39 15.97
CA ILE A 18 -0.55 -14.28 16.89
C ILE A 18 -1.31 -15.30 16.05
N ALA A 19 -1.02 -16.59 16.24
CA ALA A 19 -1.70 -17.66 15.52
C ALA A 19 -3.20 -17.69 15.86
N ALA A 20 -4.05 -17.91 14.86
CA ALA A 20 -5.51 -17.95 15.03
C ALA A 20 -5.98 -19.09 15.97
N THR A 21 -5.16 -20.14 16.14
CA THR A 21 -5.43 -21.25 17.06
C THR A 21 -4.14 -21.61 17.80
N PRO A 22 -4.16 -21.76 19.14
CA PRO A 22 -3.02 -22.26 19.91
C PRO A 22 -2.58 -23.66 19.46
N GLY A 23 -1.27 -23.94 19.45
CA GLY A 23 -0.74 -25.24 19.04
C GLY A 23 -0.80 -25.50 17.54
N LEU A 24 -0.92 -24.45 16.72
CA LEU A 24 -0.92 -24.56 15.26
C LEU A 24 0.37 -25.23 14.77
N GLU A 25 0.23 -26.29 13.96
CA GLU A 25 1.38 -26.95 13.37
C GLU A 25 2.11 -25.99 12.42
N GLY A 26 3.43 -25.84 12.61
CA GLY A 26 4.22 -24.88 11.86
C GLY A 26 4.30 -23.48 12.48
N ASN A 27 3.81 -23.28 13.71
CA ASN A 27 4.04 -22.04 14.44
C ASN A 27 5.46 -21.96 15.01
N ALA A 28 6.35 -21.23 14.32
CA ALA A 28 7.75 -21.09 14.75
C ALA A 28 7.89 -20.24 16.01
N ILE A 29 6.92 -19.35 16.28
CA ILE A 29 6.89 -18.51 17.48
C ILE A 29 6.63 -19.34 18.73
N GLU A 30 5.64 -20.23 18.67
CA GLU A 30 5.31 -21.13 19.79
C GLU A 30 6.38 -22.21 20.01
N ALA A 31 7.04 -22.65 18.94
CA ALA A 31 8.13 -23.62 19.01
C ALA A 31 9.47 -23.04 19.50
N ALA A 32 9.65 -21.72 19.41
CA ALA A 32 10.87 -21.03 19.84
C ALA A 32 10.95 -20.84 21.36
N THR A 33 12.17 -20.75 21.87
CA THR A 33 12.40 -20.40 23.29
C THR A 33 12.41 -18.88 23.42
N THR A 34 11.35 -18.30 23.98
CA THR A 34 11.15 -16.84 24.04
C THR A 34 10.97 -16.29 25.47
N PRO A 35 11.91 -16.54 26.41
CA PRO A 35 11.76 -16.22 27.82
C PRO A 35 11.58 -14.71 28.11
N ASN A 36 12.15 -13.82 27.29
CA ASN A 36 12.00 -12.39 27.50
C ASN A 36 10.59 -11.94 27.14
N MET A 37 10.11 -12.31 25.95
CA MET A 37 8.74 -12.05 25.50
C MET A 37 7.73 -12.70 26.45
N ASP A 38 7.91 -13.97 26.84
CA ASP A 38 7.05 -14.65 27.81
C ASP A 38 6.95 -13.90 29.14
N THR A 39 8.08 -13.37 29.62
CA THR A 39 8.12 -12.58 30.85
C THR A 39 7.38 -11.26 30.67
N LEU A 40 7.60 -10.55 29.56
CA LEU A 40 6.90 -9.31 29.23
C LEU A 40 5.38 -9.51 29.17
N ALA A 41 4.90 -10.60 28.55
CA ALA A 41 3.47 -10.93 28.48
C ALA A 41 2.85 -11.21 29.86
N LYS A 42 3.60 -11.85 30.76
CA LYS A 42 3.09 -12.21 32.10
C LYS A 42 3.11 -11.05 33.07
N GLN A 43 4.10 -10.17 32.97
CA GLN A 43 4.34 -9.11 33.95
C GLN A 43 3.67 -7.78 33.61
N TYR A 44 3.40 -7.52 32.33
CA TYR A 44 2.91 -6.22 31.89
C TYR A 44 1.66 -6.30 31.03
N SER A 45 1.01 -5.15 30.85
CA SER A 45 -0.19 -5.06 30.02
C SER A 45 0.13 -5.34 28.55
N SER A 46 -0.67 -6.21 27.95
CA SER A 46 -0.62 -6.56 26.53
C SER A 46 -2.00 -6.40 25.91
N ARG A 47 -2.03 -6.04 24.63
CA ARG A 47 -3.25 -6.02 23.83
C ARG A 47 -2.99 -6.62 22.45
N GLU A 48 -4.00 -7.23 21.85
CA GLU A 48 -3.95 -7.65 20.45
C GLU A 48 -4.34 -6.48 19.55
N LEU A 49 -3.62 -6.32 18.44
CA LEU A 49 -3.88 -5.31 17.43
C LEU A 49 -4.15 -5.98 16.08
N SER A 50 -5.16 -5.52 15.36
CA SER A 50 -5.37 -5.89 13.97
C SER A 50 -4.28 -5.27 13.09
N ALA A 51 -3.57 -6.11 12.33
CA ALA A 51 -2.47 -5.73 11.44
C ALA A 51 -2.74 -6.04 9.95
N HIS A 52 -4.00 -6.27 9.60
CA HIS A 52 -4.41 -6.74 8.28
C HIS A 52 -5.74 -6.12 7.86
N GLY A 53 -6.14 -6.36 6.61
CA GLY A 53 -7.43 -5.96 6.06
C GLY A 53 -7.72 -4.47 6.23
N THR A 54 -9.00 -4.16 6.48
CA THR A 54 -9.45 -2.76 6.55
C THR A 54 -8.89 -1.99 7.76
N ALA A 55 -8.43 -2.69 8.80
CA ALA A 55 -7.81 -2.09 9.98
C ALA A 55 -6.48 -1.39 9.66
N VAL A 56 -5.80 -1.79 8.58
CA VAL A 56 -4.55 -1.18 8.10
C VAL A 56 -4.70 -0.55 6.70
N GLY A 57 -5.94 -0.41 6.23
CA GLY A 57 -6.23 0.23 4.95
C GLY A 57 -6.10 -0.69 3.73
N LEU A 58 -6.09 -2.01 3.93
CA LEU A 58 -6.17 -3.05 2.91
C LEU A 58 -7.61 -3.51 2.67
N SER A 59 -7.84 -4.28 1.61
CA SER A 59 -9.12 -4.94 1.40
C SER A 59 -9.37 -6.00 2.47
N GLU A 60 -10.63 -6.22 2.82
CA GLU A 60 -11.03 -7.26 3.78
C GLU A 60 -10.42 -8.62 3.40
N GLY A 61 -9.85 -9.32 4.39
CA GLY A 61 -9.19 -10.62 4.21
C GLY A 61 -7.76 -10.58 3.67
N LEU A 62 -7.21 -9.42 3.28
CA LEU A 62 -5.81 -9.33 2.87
C LEU A 62 -4.88 -9.23 4.09
N MET A 63 -3.84 -10.07 4.10
CA MET A 63 -2.76 -10.00 5.09
C MET A 63 -2.02 -8.66 5.04
N GLY A 64 -1.49 -8.24 6.20
CA GLY A 64 -0.56 -7.14 6.29
C GLY A 64 0.78 -7.41 5.60
N ASN A 65 1.63 -6.39 5.54
CA ASN A 65 3.02 -6.47 5.10
C ASN A 65 3.80 -5.31 5.71
N SER A 66 5.14 -5.36 5.63
CA SER A 66 5.97 -4.40 6.36
C SER A 66 5.77 -2.95 5.91
N GLU A 67 5.51 -2.68 4.62
CA GLU A 67 5.24 -1.33 4.11
C GLU A 67 3.95 -0.76 4.72
N VAL A 68 2.86 -1.53 4.66
CA VAL A 68 1.55 -1.13 5.20
C VAL A 68 1.61 -1.01 6.73
N GLY A 69 2.26 -1.96 7.40
CA GLY A 69 2.33 -2.00 8.85
C GLY A 69 3.11 -0.81 9.42
N HIS A 70 4.33 -0.57 8.94
CA HIS A 70 5.13 0.58 9.38
C HIS A 70 4.47 1.92 9.05
N LEU A 71 3.77 2.01 7.90
CA LEU A 71 3.04 3.23 7.52
C LEU A 71 1.89 3.52 8.48
N ASN A 72 1.13 2.51 8.90
CA ASN A 72 0.04 2.68 9.87
C ASN A 72 0.56 2.99 11.28
N ILE A 73 1.60 2.27 11.75
CA ILE A 73 2.26 2.51 13.05
C ILE A 73 2.73 3.96 13.13
N GLY A 74 3.45 4.45 12.13
CA GLY A 74 4.03 5.80 12.13
C GLY A 74 3.00 6.91 11.88
N ALA A 75 1.94 6.64 11.13
CA ALA A 75 0.95 7.66 10.77
C ALA A 75 -0.07 7.94 11.87
N GLY A 76 -0.28 7.03 12.83
CA GLY A 76 -1.27 7.17 13.88
C GLY A 76 -2.72 7.24 13.38
N ARG A 77 -2.98 6.64 12.22
CA ARG A 77 -4.29 6.54 11.55
C ARG A 77 -4.28 5.40 10.56
N ILE A 78 -5.46 4.95 10.15
CA ILE A 78 -5.59 3.97 9.07
C ILE A 78 -5.10 4.62 7.77
N VAL A 79 -4.04 4.06 7.18
CA VAL A 79 -3.50 4.54 5.90
C VAL A 79 -4.05 3.67 4.78
N TRP A 80 -5.16 4.12 4.20
CA TRP A 80 -5.83 3.46 3.10
C TRP A 80 -4.93 3.36 1.88
N GLN A 81 -4.66 2.13 1.43
CA GLN A 81 -4.09 1.87 0.12
C GLN A 81 -5.01 2.46 -0.94
N ASP A 82 -4.43 3.02 -2.00
CA ASP A 82 -5.19 3.84 -2.94
C ASP A 82 -6.39 3.10 -3.54
N ILE A 83 -6.22 1.83 -3.92
CA ILE A 83 -7.32 1.01 -4.46
C ILE A 83 -8.49 0.89 -3.46
N VAL A 84 -8.18 0.59 -2.19
CA VAL A 84 -9.18 0.41 -1.14
C VAL A 84 -9.83 1.74 -0.81
N ARG A 85 -9.05 2.82 -0.74
CA ARG A 85 -9.55 4.18 -0.53
C ARG A 85 -10.57 4.57 -1.59
N ILE A 86 -10.25 4.29 -2.86
CA ILE A 86 -11.13 4.60 -3.98
C ILE A 86 -12.38 3.70 -3.92
N ASP A 87 -12.22 2.39 -3.72
CA ASP A 87 -13.34 1.45 -3.63
C ASP A 87 -14.31 1.77 -2.49
N VAL A 88 -13.79 2.09 -1.31
CA VAL A 88 -14.59 2.52 -0.15
C VAL A 88 -15.30 3.83 -0.45
N SER A 89 -14.63 4.79 -1.11
CA SER A 89 -15.25 6.05 -1.51
C SER A 89 -16.39 5.85 -2.51
N ILE A 90 -16.24 4.91 -3.46
CA ILE A 90 -17.30 4.52 -4.40
C ILE A 90 -18.47 3.87 -3.64
N LYS A 91 -18.20 2.87 -2.80
CA LYS A 91 -19.21 2.17 -1.98
C LYS A 91 -20.00 3.13 -1.08
N LYS A 92 -19.34 4.13 -0.48
CA LYS A 92 -19.96 5.16 0.36
C LYS A 92 -20.62 6.30 -0.42
N LYS A 93 -20.58 6.27 -1.76
CA LYS A 93 -21.05 7.36 -2.65
C LYS A 93 -20.38 8.71 -2.39
N GLU A 94 -19.17 8.69 -1.82
CA GLU A 94 -18.32 9.86 -1.58
C GLU A 94 -17.50 10.20 -2.83
N PHE A 95 -17.19 9.20 -3.66
CA PHE A 95 -16.41 9.36 -4.89
C PHE A 95 -17.00 10.44 -5.82
N HIS A 96 -18.33 10.40 -6.01
CA HIS A 96 -19.07 11.36 -6.84
C HIS A 96 -19.09 12.80 -6.29
N LYS A 97 -18.63 13.00 -5.05
CA LYS A 97 -18.56 14.31 -4.38
C LYS A 97 -17.13 14.82 -4.24
N ASN A 98 -16.13 14.06 -4.71
CA ASN A 98 -14.73 14.44 -4.56
C ASN A 98 -14.47 15.78 -5.27
N PRO A 99 -13.91 16.80 -4.57
CA PRO A 99 -13.79 18.15 -5.12
C PRO A 99 -12.89 18.21 -6.36
N VAL A 100 -11.84 17.38 -6.43
CA VAL A 100 -10.92 17.35 -7.58
C VAL A 100 -11.59 16.70 -8.80
N ILE A 101 -12.33 15.62 -8.60
CA ILE A 101 -13.12 14.99 -9.67
C ILE A 101 -14.14 16.00 -10.21
N LEU A 102 -14.92 16.61 -9.31
CA LEU A 102 -15.93 17.60 -9.71
C LEU A 102 -15.31 18.82 -10.40
N GLN A 103 -14.13 19.28 -9.97
CA GLN A 103 -13.41 20.37 -10.64
C GLN A 103 -13.06 20.01 -12.09
N SER A 104 -12.52 18.83 -12.35
CA SER A 104 -12.19 18.37 -13.70
C SER A 104 -13.45 18.25 -14.56
N LEU A 105 -14.53 17.67 -14.03
CA LEU A 105 -15.80 17.54 -14.76
C LEU A 105 -16.43 18.92 -15.05
N ASN A 106 -16.36 19.85 -14.10
CA ASN A 106 -16.84 21.22 -14.29
C ASN A 106 -16.01 21.99 -15.32
N HIS A 107 -14.69 21.77 -15.37
CA HIS A 107 -13.84 22.35 -16.42
C HIS A 107 -14.28 21.87 -17.80
N ALA A 108 -14.48 20.55 -17.98
CA ALA A 108 -14.99 19.99 -19.24
C ALA A 108 -16.36 20.57 -19.60
N LYS A 109 -17.30 20.57 -18.64
CA LYS A 109 -18.68 21.04 -18.82
C LYS A 109 -18.76 22.52 -19.21
N ASN A 110 -18.00 23.38 -18.53
CA ASN A 110 -18.04 24.83 -18.74
C ASN A 110 -17.13 25.29 -19.89
N GLY A 111 -16.19 24.44 -20.32
CA GLY A 111 -15.32 24.66 -21.46
C GLY A 111 -15.95 24.18 -22.77
N ASN A 112 -15.23 23.32 -23.50
CA ASN A 112 -15.66 22.82 -24.81
C ASN A 112 -16.63 21.62 -24.75
N GLY A 113 -16.94 21.12 -23.54
CA GLY A 113 -17.83 19.99 -23.29
C GLY A 113 -17.17 18.61 -23.33
N ARG A 114 -15.84 18.53 -23.49
CA ARG A 114 -15.12 17.29 -23.79
C ARG A 114 -14.22 16.83 -22.64
N LEU A 115 -14.43 15.59 -22.23
CA LEU A 115 -13.65 14.89 -21.20
C LEU A 115 -13.01 13.64 -21.80
N HIS A 116 -11.76 13.37 -21.43
CA HIS A 116 -11.04 12.15 -21.78
C HIS A 116 -10.65 11.42 -20.50
N LEU A 117 -11.05 10.15 -20.39
CA LEU A 117 -10.66 9.25 -19.32
C LEU A 117 -9.57 8.32 -19.85
N LEU A 118 -8.38 8.37 -19.27
CA LEU A 118 -7.22 7.59 -19.71
C LEU A 118 -6.70 6.73 -18.57
N GLY A 119 -6.44 5.45 -18.86
CA GLY A 119 -5.85 4.57 -17.86
C GLY A 119 -5.83 3.11 -18.26
N LEU A 120 -5.18 2.31 -17.42
CA LEU A 120 -5.14 0.86 -17.53
C LEU A 120 -6.54 0.30 -17.27
N ILE A 121 -7.03 -0.57 -18.15
CA ILE A 121 -8.38 -1.15 -18.03
C ILE A 121 -8.25 -2.66 -17.87
N SER A 122 -8.35 -3.09 -16.62
CA SER A 122 -8.43 -4.48 -16.16
C SER A 122 -8.97 -4.50 -14.72
N ASP A 123 -9.12 -5.68 -14.14
CA ASP A 123 -9.39 -5.90 -12.72
C ASP A 123 -8.12 -6.26 -11.93
N GLY A 124 -6.93 -6.04 -12.49
CA GLY A 124 -5.66 -6.45 -11.88
C GLY A 124 -5.31 -5.74 -10.57
N GLY A 125 -5.83 -4.52 -10.33
CA GLY A 125 -5.75 -3.87 -9.02
C GLY A 125 -4.35 -3.36 -8.60
N VAL A 126 -3.38 -3.33 -9.53
CA VAL A 126 -2.00 -2.84 -9.24
C VAL A 126 -1.84 -1.36 -9.60
N HIS A 127 -2.35 -0.93 -10.75
CA HIS A 127 -2.21 0.44 -11.24
C HIS A 127 -3.54 1.21 -11.35
N SER A 128 -4.64 0.49 -11.55
CA SER A 128 -6.00 1.00 -11.73
C SER A 128 -6.99 -0.12 -11.43
N HIS A 129 -8.28 0.16 -11.56
CA HIS A 129 -9.32 -0.87 -11.59
C HIS A 129 -10.47 -0.44 -12.50
N ILE A 130 -11.02 -1.35 -13.30
CA ILE A 130 -12.11 -1.08 -14.26
C ILE A 130 -13.36 -0.45 -13.61
N ASN A 131 -13.70 -0.86 -12.38
CA ASN A 131 -14.80 -0.26 -11.61
C ASN A 131 -14.60 1.24 -11.32
N HIS A 132 -13.35 1.73 -11.25
CA HIS A 132 -13.09 3.16 -11.05
C HIS A 132 -13.45 3.96 -12.30
N LEU A 133 -13.21 3.39 -13.49
CA LEU A 133 -13.68 3.96 -14.76
C LEU A 133 -15.20 4.04 -14.81
N TYR A 134 -15.91 2.98 -14.39
CA TYR A 134 -17.37 2.98 -14.34
C TYR A 134 -17.91 4.09 -13.44
N ALA A 135 -17.36 4.24 -12.22
CA ALA A 135 -17.74 5.31 -11.32
C ALA A 135 -17.46 6.71 -11.91
N LEU A 136 -16.36 6.89 -12.67
CA LEU A 136 -16.07 8.14 -13.37
C LEU A 136 -17.08 8.45 -14.47
N LEU A 137 -17.46 7.45 -15.27
CA LEU A 137 -18.48 7.60 -16.33
C LEU A 137 -19.84 7.99 -15.75
N GLU A 138 -20.28 7.30 -14.69
CA GLU A 138 -21.51 7.63 -13.95
C GLU A 138 -21.47 9.06 -13.40
N THR A 139 -20.34 9.46 -12.81
CA THR A 139 -20.17 10.81 -12.26
C THR A 139 -20.23 11.86 -13.38
N ALA A 140 -19.52 11.65 -14.49
CA ALA A 140 -19.48 12.58 -15.62
C ALA A 140 -20.88 12.77 -16.23
N LYS A 141 -21.62 11.68 -16.40
CA LYS A 141 -23.03 11.69 -16.84
C LYS A 141 -23.91 12.47 -15.87
N ALA A 142 -23.82 12.21 -14.56
CA ALA A 142 -24.60 12.89 -13.54
C ALA A 142 -24.31 14.39 -13.45
N GLN A 143 -23.05 14.80 -13.70
CA GLN A 143 -22.67 16.21 -13.74
C GLN A 143 -23.05 16.91 -15.06
N GLY A 144 -23.46 16.15 -16.08
CA GLY A 144 -23.89 16.67 -17.38
C GLY A 144 -22.73 17.12 -18.27
N VAL A 145 -21.59 16.42 -18.22
CA VAL A 145 -20.53 16.58 -19.23
C VAL A 145 -21.08 16.09 -20.58
N ARG A 146 -20.85 16.85 -21.68
CA ARG A 146 -21.51 16.58 -22.96
C ARG A 146 -20.92 15.38 -23.69
N GLU A 147 -19.61 15.29 -23.75
CA GLU A 147 -18.88 14.26 -24.48
C GLU A 147 -17.79 13.68 -23.58
N THR A 148 -17.76 12.34 -23.42
CA THR A 148 -16.70 11.65 -22.68
C THR A 148 -16.11 10.53 -23.52
N TYR A 149 -14.79 10.54 -23.66
CA TYR A 149 -14.03 9.59 -24.46
C TYR A 149 -13.13 8.74 -23.56
N VAL A 150 -13.14 7.42 -23.76
CA VAL A 150 -12.30 6.48 -23.01
C VAL A 150 -11.10 6.07 -23.86
N HIS A 151 -9.90 6.23 -23.30
CA HIS A 151 -8.67 5.70 -23.88
C HIS A 151 -8.18 4.52 -23.04
N PHE A 152 -8.35 3.33 -23.61
CA PHE A 152 -8.10 2.03 -22.99
C PHE A 152 -6.61 1.69 -23.06
N PHE A 153 -5.93 1.65 -21.92
CA PHE A 153 -4.59 1.08 -21.84
C PHE A 153 -4.69 -0.42 -21.54
N GLY A 154 -4.18 -1.26 -22.45
CA GLY A 154 -4.22 -2.72 -22.33
C GLY A 154 -3.24 -3.26 -21.31
N ASP A 155 -3.71 -4.20 -20.49
CA ASP A 155 -2.95 -4.75 -19.38
C ASP A 155 -2.03 -5.91 -19.78
N GLY A 156 -2.53 -7.15 -19.72
CA GLY A 156 -1.79 -8.35 -20.07
C GLY A 156 -0.59 -8.69 -19.19
N ARG A 157 -0.41 -8.00 -18.06
CA ARG A 157 0.71 -8.20 -17.14
C ARG A 157 0.26 -8.35 -15.69
N ASP A 158 -0.65 -7.49 -15.23
CA ASP A 158 -1.30 -7.67 -13.93
C ASP A 158 -2.54 -8.60 -14.06
N THR A 159 -2.95 -8.89 -15.30
CA THR A 159 -3.93 -9.91 -15.69
C THR A 159 -3.40 -10.79 -16.81
N ALA A 160 -4.18 -11.79 -17.25
CA ALA A 160 -3.78 -12.71 -18.31
C ALA A 160 -3.42 -11.96 -19.63
N PRO A 161 -2.38 -12.38 -20.38
CA PRO A 161 -1.89 -11.67 -21.58
C PRO A 161 -2.88 -11.48 -22.73
N ARG A 162 -4.00 -12.21 -22.74
CA ARG A 162 -5.03 -12.20 -23.80
C ARG A 162 -6.43 -12.05 -23.20
N SER A 163 -6.63 -10.98 -22.45
CA SER A 163 -7.86 -10.65 -21.71
C SER A 163 -8.49 -9.30 -22.11
N ALA A 164 -7.74 -8.39 -22.76
CA ALA A 164 -8.24 -7.06 -23.13
C ALA A 164 -9.49 -7.08 -24.01
N ALA A 165 -9.66 -8.09 -24.86
CA ALA A 165 -10.89 -8.24 -25.66
C ALA A 165 -12.15 -8.38 -24.78
N GLY A 166 -12.04 -9.07 -23.63
CA GLY A 166 -13.11 -9.23 -22.65
C GLY A 166 -13.42 -7.91 -21.95
N TYR A 167 -12.43 -7.29 -21.32
CA TYR A 167 -12.62 -6.00 -20.66
C TYR A 167 -13.10 -4.91 -21.62
N CYS A 168 -12.65 -4.91 -22.88
CA CYS A 168 -13.12 -3.97 -23.89
C CYS A 168 -14.61 -4.18 -24.19
N GLN A 169 -15.07 -5.44 -24.24
CA GLN A 169 -16.48 -5.76 -24.40
C GLN A 169 -17.29 -5.29 -23.18
N ASP A 170 -16.77 -5.48 -21.96
CA ASP A 170 -17.42 -5.03 -20.73
C ASP A 170 -17.56 -3.50 -20.69
N VAL A 171 -16.50 -2.76 -21.04
CA VAL A 171 -16.53 -1.29 -21.08
C VAL A 171 -17.52 -0.77 -22.13
N VAL A 172 -17.51 -1.34 -23.34
CA VAL A 172 -18.46 -0.96 -24.40
C VAL A 172 -19.89 -1.27 -23.96
N GLY A 173 -20.15 -2.47 -23.42
CA GLY A 173 -21.46 -2.85 -22.90
C GLY A 173 -21.94 -1.95 -21.75
N PHE A 174 -21.03 -1.51 -20.87
CA PHE A 174 -21.35 -0.54 -19.83
C PHE A 174 -21.75 0.82 -20.41
N MET A 175 -20.99 1.36 -21.37
CA MET A 175 -21.30 2.65 -22.02
C MET A 175 -22.62 2.60 -22.80
N GLU A 176 -22.91 1.49 -23.47
CA GLU A 176 -24.19 1.26 -24.17
C GLU A 176 -25.36 1.20 -23.18
N LYS A 177 -25.22 0.45 -22.09
CA LYS A 177 -26.23 0.36 -21.01
C LYS A 177 -26.51 1.73 -20.40
N GLU A 178 -25.47 2.52 -20.15
CA GLU A 178 -25.61 3.86 -19.60
C GLU A 178 -26.05 4.89 -20.66
N GLY A 179 -25.98 4.57 -21.95
CA GLY A 179 -26.20 5.53 -23.03
C GLY A 179 -25.25 6.73 -22.94
N TYR A 180 -24.03 6.52 -22.44
CA TYR A 180 -23.07 7.58 -22.16
C TYR A 180 -21.62 7.09 -22.24
N GLY A 181 -20.77 7.92 -22.84
CA GLY A 181 -19.35 7.61 -23.06
C GLY A 181 -19.11 6.89 -24.37
N GLU A 182 -17.92 7.11 -24.95
CA GLU A 182 -17.51 6.44 -26.18
C GLU A 182 -16.04 5.98 -26.09
N LEU A 183 -15.74 4.76 -26.54
CA LEU A 183 -14.36 4.27 -26.62
C LEU A 183 -13.63 4.98 -27.77
N ALA A 184 -12.53 5.66 -27.50
CA ALA A 184 -11.78 6.40 -28.52
C ALA A 184 -10.53 5.68 -29.03
N THR A 185 -9.78 5.05 -28.13
CA THR A 185 -8.50 4.40 -28.46
C THR A 185 -8.28 3.18 -27.58
N VAL A 186 -7.67 2.13 -28.14
CA VAL A 186 -7.08 1.01 -27.38
C VAL A 186 -5.57 0.99 -27.66
N VAL A 187 -4.72 0.94 -26.65
CA VAL A 187 -3.26 0.86 -26.79
C VAL A 187 -2.66 0.08 -25.63
N GLY A 188 -1.66 -0.76 -25.86
CA GLY A 188 -1.03 -1.55 -24.80
C GLY A 188 -0.22 -0.70 -23.81
N ARG A 189 -0.17 -1.14 -22.54
CA ARG A 189 0.61 -0.48 -21.47
C ARG A 189 2.09 -0.35 -21.79
N TYR A 190 2.66 -1.20 -22.64
CA TYR A 190 4.04 -1.08 -23.10
C TYR A 190 4.34 0.29 -23.72
N TYR A 191 3.35 0.89 -24.39
CA TYR A 191 3.47 2.21 -25.01
C TYR A 191 2.97 3.33 -24.08
N ALA A 192 1.81 3.15 -23.45
CA ALA A 192 1.16 4.22 -22.68
C ALA A 192 1.69 4.39 -21.25
N MET A 193 2.39 3.39 -20.71
CA MET A 193 2.76 3.27 -19.30
C MET A 193 4.23 2.86 -19.11
N ASP A 194 5.11 3.40 -19.96
CA ASP A 194 6.55 3.32 -19.74
C ASP A 194 6.96 4.11 -18.47
N ARG A 195 8.06 3.69 -17.86
CA ARG A 195 8.65 4.34 -16.67
C ARG A 195 10.18 4.41 -16.73
N ASP A 196 10.75 4.00 -17.86
CA ASP A 196 12.20 3.84 -18.08
C ASP A 196 12.72 4.92 -19.04
N LYS A 197 11.95 5.99 -19.28
CA LYS A 197 12.24 7.12 -20.17
C LYS A 197 12.43 6.70 -21.63
N ARG A 198 11.72 5.66 -22.07
CA ARG A 198 11.71 5.20 -23.46
C ARG A 198 10.68 5.98 -24.26
N TRP A 199 11.02 7.24 -24.52
CA TRP A 199 10.14 8.23 -25.16
C TRP A 199 9.64 7.81 -26.54
N GLU A 200 10.35 6.93 -27.24
CA GLU A 200 9.90 6.35 -28.50
C GLU A 200 8.63 5.50 -28.33
N ARG A 201 8.45 4.86 -27.18
CA ARG A 201 7.24 4.09 -26.85
C ARG A 201 6.09 5.00 -26.47
N VAL A 202 6.37 5.96 -25.59
CA VAL A 202 5.37 6.95 -25.16
C VAL A 202 4.86 7.76 -26.35
N ARG A 203 5.73 8.08 -27.30
CA ARG A 203 5.35 8.71 -28.57
C ARG A 203 4.33 7.90 -29.35
N VAL A 204 4.44 6.57 -29.41
CA VAL A 204 3.45 5.72 -30.11
C VAL A 204 2.07 5.89 -29.49
N ALA A 205 1.97 5.87 -28.15
CA ALA A 205 0.70 6.13 -27.48
C ALA A 205 0.20 7.55 -27.74
N VAL A 206 1.04 8.58 -27.56
CA VAL A 206 0.65 9.99 -27.74
C VAL A 206 0.24 10.29 -29.19
N ASP A 207 0.94 9.77 -30.19
CA ASP A 207 0.56 9.91 -31.61
C ASP A 207 -0.80 9.23 -31.89
N GLY A 208 -1.10 8.11 -31.23
CA GLY A 208 -2.43 7.49 -31.27
C GLY A 208 -3.53 8.37 -30.66
N LEU A 209 -3.29 8.89 -29.45
CA LEU A 209 -4.26 9.67 -28.67
C LEU A 209 -4.55 11.05 -29.28
N VAL A 210 -3.52 11.73 -29.77
CA VAL A 210 -3.61 13.14 -30.24
C VAL A 210 -3.77 13.21 -31.76
N ARG A 211 -3.01 12.40 -32.50
CA ARG A 211 -3.00 12.47 -33.98
C ARG A 211 -3.88 11.42 -34.63
N GLY A 212 -4.31 10.39 -33.89
CA GLY A 212 -5.07 9.26 -34.45
C GLY A 212 -4.22 8.34 -35.32
N VAL A 213 -2.92 8.21 -35.01
CA VAL A 213 -2.02 7.29 -35.72
C VAL A 213 -2.16 5.89 -35.14
N GLY A 214 -2.70 4.95 -35.91
CA GLY A 214 -2.94 3.59 -35.44
C GLY A 214 -3.71 2.72 -36.44
N GLU A 215 -4.01 1.50 -36.03
CA GLU A 215 -4.91 0.57 -36.76
C GLU A 215 -6.36 1.09 -36.65
N GLY A 216 -7.07 1.18 -37.77
CA GLY A 216 -8.49 1.52 -37.78
C GLY A 216 -9.36 0.27 -37.59
N LEU A 217 -10.67 0.46 -37.42
CA LEU A 217 -11.59 -0.67 -37.26
C LEU A 217 -11.92 -1.43 -38.56
N GLU A 218 -11.78 -0.80 -39.72
CA GLU A 218 -12.09 -1.40 -41.04
C GLU A 218 -13.50 -2.06 -41.10
N GLY A 219 -14.49 -1.51 -40.39
CA GLY A 219 -15.86 -2.04 -40.33
C GLY A 219 -16.06 -3.21 -39.35
N LYS A 220 -15.03 -3.60 -38.60
CA LYS A 220 -15.08 -4.63 -37.54
C LYS A 220 -15.38 -4.02 -36.17
N GLY A 221 -15.83 -4.85 -35.24
CA GLY A 221 -15.87 -4.47 -33.83
C GLY A 221 -14.47 -4.36 -33.23
N VAL A 222 -14.26 -3.47 -32.26
CA VAL A 222 -12.96 -3.29 -31.58
C VAL A 222 -12.43 -4.60 -30.97
N GLY A 223 -13.31 -5.43 -30.40
CA GLY A 223 -12.94 -6.73 -29.84
C GLY A 223 -12.42 -7.72 -30.90
N GLU A 224 -12.91 -7.64 -32.14
CA GLU A 224 -12.42 -8.45 -33.26
C GLU A 224 -11.03 -8.00 -33.70
N VAL A 225 -10.77 -6.70 -33.73
CA VAL A 225 -9.45 -6.14 -34.04
C VAL A 225 -8.42 -6.55 -32.98
N ILE A 226 -8.79 -6.51 -31.70
CA ILE A 226 -7.92 -7.01 -30.61
C ILE A 226 -7.65 -8.51 -30.80
N LYS A 227 -8.68 -9.33 -31.04
CA LYS A 227 -8.50 -10.78 -31.27
C LYS A 227 -7.63 -11.08 -32.51
N GLY A 228 -7.78 -10.31 -33.58
CA GLY A 228 -6.92 -10.43 -34.77
C GLY A 228 -5.45 -10.06 -34.51
N ASN A 229 -5.16 -9.26 -33.49
CA ASN A 229 -3.79 -9.02 -33.04
C ASN A 229 -3.21 -10.23 -32.28
N TYR A 230 -4.04 -10.98 -31.54
CA TYR A 230 -3.61 -12.23 -30.89
C TYR A 230 -3.16 -13.30 -31.90
N GLU A 231 -3.76 -13.35 -33.08
CA GLU A 231 -3.35 -14.25 -34.18
C GLU A 231 -1.96 -13.90 -34.72
N LYS A 232 -1.52 -12.66 -34.54
CA LYS A 232 -0.18 -12.16 -34.89
C LYS A 232 0.80 -12.24 -33.70
N ASP A 233 0.41 -12.92 -32.63
CA ASP A 233 1.11 -13.02 -31.34
C ASP A 233 1.40 -11.66 -30.66
N VAL A 234 0.55 -10.65 -30.93
CA VAL A 234 0.58 -9.37 -30.25
C VAL A 234 -0.44 -9.41 -29.12
N THR A 235 0.05 -9.58 -27.88
CA THR A 235 -0.76 -9.62 -26.66
C THR A 235 -1.14 -8.23 -26.15
N ASP A 236 -2.00 -8.18 -25.13
CA ASP A 236 -2.61 -6.93 -24.62
C ASP A 236 -1.58 -5.84 -24.27
N GLU A 237 -0.47 -6.23 -23.63
CA GLU A 237 0.61 -5.32 -23.22
C GLU A 237 1.21 -4.58 -24.43
N PHE A 238 1.24 -5.22 -25.61
CA PHE A 238 1.95 -4.76 -26.81
C PHE A 238 1.03 -4.31 -27.95
N LEU A 239 -0.27 -4.16 -27.71
CA LEU A 239 -1.20 -3.62 -28.70
C LEU A 239 -0.75 -2.23 -29.16
N LYS A 240 -0.51 -2.06 -30.47
CA LYS A 240 -0.35 -0.72 -31.04
C LYS A 240 -1.70 0.03 -30.98
N PRO A 241 -1.72 1.36 -31.08
CA PRO A 241 -2.96 2.12 -31.02
C PRO A 241 -3.99 1.62 -32.04
N ILE A 242 -5.18 1.30 -31.57
CA ILE A 242 -6.39 1.01 -32.36
C ILE A 242 -7.32 2.22 -32.21
N ILE A 243 -7.68 2.86 -33.32
CA ILE A 243 -8.46 4.09 -33.35
C ILE A 243 -9.92 3.76 -33.64
N VAL A 244 -10.80 4.03 -32.68
CA VAL A 244 -12.22 3.62 -32.70
C VAL A 244 -13.10 4.73 -33.27
N ASN A 245 -13.02 5.94 -32.70
CA ASN A 245 -13.93 7.06 -33.04
C ASN A 245 -13.34 8.09 -34.02
N GLY A 246 -12.28 7.74 -34.73
CA GLY A 246 -11.59 8.63 -35.67
C GLY A 246 -11.22 9.99 -35.06
N ASP A 247 -11.45 11.08 -35.80
CA ASP A 247 -11.12 12.43 -35.35
C ASP A 247 -11.89 12.88 -34.10
N LYS A 248 -13.13 12.39 -33.94
CA LYS A 248 -14.01 12.84 -32.85
C LYS A 248 -13.44 12.52 -31.48
N GLY A 249 -12.82 11.33 -31.33
CA GLY A 249 -12.24 10.86 -30.07
C GLY A 249 -10.81 11.32 -29.79
N ARG A 250 -10.17 12.08 -30.69
CA ARG A 250 -8.81 12.60 -30.47
C ARG A 250 -8.80 13.66 -29.38
N ILE A 251 -7.68 13.72 -28.65
CA ILE A 251 -7.40 14.82 -27.71
C ILE A 251 -7.11 16.09 -28.51
N LYS A 252 -7.81 17.18 -28.20
CA LYS A 252 -7.72 18.48 -28.86
C LYS A 252 -7.46 19.61 -27.85
N ASP A 253 -7.08 20.76 -28.36
CA ASP A 253 -6.85 21.95 -27.53
C ASP A 253 -8.11 22.32 -26.74
N GLY A 254 -7.93 22.57 -25.44
CA GLY A 254 -9.02 22.89 -24.51
C GLY A 254 -9.79 21.69 -23.96
N ASP A 255 -9.47 20.46 -24.38
CA ASP A 255 -10.06 19.24 -23.80
C ASP A 255 -9.59 19.03 -22.35
N THR A 256 -10.42 18.35 -21.55
CA THR A 256 -10.04 17.96 -20.18
C THR A 256 -9.59 16.51 -20.14
N LEU A 257 -8.44 16.23 -19.52
CA LEU A 257 -7.92 14.88 -19.35
C LEU A 257 -8.00 14.47 -17.88
N PHE A 258 -8.51 13.27 -17.61
CA PHE A 258 -8.49 12.65 -16.29
C PHE A 258 -7.81 11.28 -16.40
N LEU A 259 -6.66 11.15 -15.74
CA LEU A 259 -5.88 9.92 -15.72
C LEU A 259 -6.21 9.18 -14.42
N PHE A 260 -6.86 8.02 -14.50
CA PHE A 260 -7.46 7.37 -13.33
C PHE A 260 -6.60 6.27 -12.69
N ASN A 261 -5.38 6.05 -13.19
CA ASN A 261 -4.41 5.19 -12.53
C ASN A 261 -3.95 5.83 -11.21
N TYR A 262 -4.06 5.11 -10.09
CA TYR A 262 -3.62 5.59 -8.79
C TYR A 262 -2.12 5.35 -8.52
N ARG A 263 -1.51 4.33 -9.17
CA ARG A 263 -0.07 4.09 -9.03
C ARG A 263 0.73 4.97 -9.98
N SER A 264 1.53 5.87 -9.39
CA SER A 264 2.12 7.01 -10.13
C SER A 264 3.31 6.68 -11.04
N ASP A 265 4.11 5.66 -10.73
CA ASP A 265 5.41 5.41 -11.39
C ASP A 265 5.31 5.32 -12.91
N ARG A 266 4.30 4.62 -13.44
CA ARG A 266 4.08 4.43 -14.89
C ARG A 266 3.24 5.52 -15.56
N MET A 267 2.67 6.45 -14.78
CA MET A 267 1.84 7.53 -15.31
C MET A 267 2.60 8.83 -15.50
N ARG A 268 3.76 8.98 -14.85
CA ARG A 268 4.56 10.21 -14.88
C ARG A 268 4.94 10.63 -16.29
N GLU A 269 5.37 9.71 -17.15
CA GLU A 269 5.85 10.05 -18.50
C GLU A 269 4.74 10.60 -19.38
N ILE A 270 3.62 9.86 -19.50
CA ILE A 270 2.49 10.29 -20.34
C ILE A 270 1.79 11.54 -19.80
N SER A 271 1.64 11.65 -18.48
CA SER A 271 1.05 12.85 -17.85
C SER A 271 1.94 14.08 -18.00
N THR A 272 3.27 13.92 -17.98
CA THR A 272 4.21 15.03 -18.23
C THR A 272 4.07 15.56 -19.65
N ILE A 273 3.96 14.68 -20.65
CA ILE A 273 3.82 15.09 -22.05
C ILE A 273 2.46 15.77 -22.30
N LEU A 274 1.38 15.19 -21.79
CA LEU A 274 0.02 15.70 -22.01
C LEU A 274 -0.28 16.95 -21.17
N GLY A 275 0.24 17.03 -19.94
CA GLY A 275 -0.05 18.09 -18.97
C GLY A 275 1.03 19.15 -18.82
N SER A 276 2.19 19.01 -19.49
CA SER A 276 3.36 19.90 -19.33
C SER A 276 3.81 20.05 -17.86
N LEU A 277 3.76 18.96 -17.08
CA LEU A 277 4.11 18.97 -15.66
C LEU A 277 5.64 19.03 -15.44
N ASP A 278 6.11 19.88 -14.52
CA ASP A 278 7.51 19.91 -14.11
C ASP A 278 7.81 18.74 -13.16
N PRO A 279 8.75 17.82 -13.49
CA PRO A 279 8.99 16.58 -12.74
C PRO A 279 9.73 16.75 -11.40
N SER A 280 9.58 17.88 -10.69
CA SER A 280 10.23 18.07 -9.39
C SER A 280 9.69 17.09 -8.34
N LEU A 281 10.38 15.95 -8.19
CA LEU A 281 10.13 15.01 -7.10
C LEU A 281 10.86 15.47 -5.84
N SER A 282 10.10 15.75 -4.79
CA SER A 282 10.65 15.87 -3.43
C SER A 282 10.97 14.47 -2.89
N ILE A 283 12.25 14.18 -2.70
CA ILE A 283 12.68 13.03 -1.90
C ILE A 283 12.34 13.34 -0.44
N PRO A 284 11.69 12.44 0.33
CA PRO A 284 11.46 12.65 1.76
C PRO A 284 12.80 12.89 2.46
N ARG A 285 12.97 14.08 3.05
CA ARG A 285 14.15 14.39 3.89
C ARG A 285 13.90 13.88 5.30
N ALA A 286 14.96 13.50 5.99
CA ALA A 286 14.90 13.27 7.43
C ALA A 286 14.31 14.50 8.14
N PHE A 287 13.50 14.29 9.17
CA PHE A 287 12.98 15.35 10.00
C PHE A 287 14.12 16.02 10.79
N PRO A 288 13.97 17.29 11.22
CA PRO A 288 14.92 17.91 12.12
C PRO A 288 15.14 17.05 13.38
N ASN A 289 16.40 16.81 13.74
CA ASN A 289 16.82 15.95 14.87
C ASN A 289 16.50 14.46 14.72
N GLU A 290 16.15 14.00 13.52
CA GLU A 290 16.06 12.57 13.22
C GLU A 290 17.44 12.01 12.89
N HIS A 291 17.89 11.02 13.67
CA HIS A 291 19.14 10.30 13.44
C HIS A 291 18.84 8.85 13.03
N ARG A 292 19.37 8.43 11.88
CA ARG A 292 19.18 7.07 11.33
C ARG A 292 20.46 6.27 11.41
N TYR A 293 20.34 5.02 11.86
CA TYR A 293 21.43 4.06 11.90
C TYR A 293 21.05 2.84 11.07
N LEU A 294 21.93 2.44 10.15
CA LEU A 294 21.74 1.26 9.29
C LEU A 294 22.75 0.20 9.68
N ILE A 295 22.27 -0.92 10.22
CA ILE A 295 23.08 -2.12 10.43
C ILE A 295 22.98 -2.98 9.16
N PRO A 296 24.10 -3.27 8.46
CA PRO A 296 24.05 -4.07 7.25
C PRO A 296 23.61 -5.50 7.53
N SER A 297 22.59 -5.99 6.82
CA SER A 297 22.20 -7.39 6.81
C SER A 297 23.33 -8.30 6.29
N PRO A 298 23.36 -9.59 6.68
CA PRO A 298 24.33 -10.53 6.13
C PRO A 298 24.14 -10.70 4.62
N LYS A 299 25.26 -10.81 3.89
CA LYS A 299 25.27 -10.95 2.44
C LYS A 299 25.18 -12.43 2.03
N ILE A 300 24.01 -13.01 2.24
CA ILE A 300 23.72 -14.41 1.95
C ILE A 300 22.57 -14.54 0.94
N PRO A 301 22.49 -15.64 0.16
CA PRO A 301 21.43 -15.83 -0.83
C PRO A 301 20.03 -15.91 -0.22
N THR A 302 19.90 -16.59 0.92
CA THR A 302 18.65 -16.78 1.66
C THR A 302 18.95 -16.75 3.16
N TYR A 303 18.09 -16.12 3.96
CA TYR A 303 18.38 -15.84 5.38
C TYR A 303 18.28 -17.06 6.31
N ASP A 304 17.73 -18.18 5.86
CA ASP A 304 17.76 -19.45 6.59
C ASP A 304 19.20 -19.96 6.86
N GLN A 305 20.19 -19.48 6.10
CA GLN A 305 21.61 -19.81 6.31
C GLN A 305 22.23 -19.06 7.51
N GLU A 306 21.64 -17.94 7.92
CA GLU A 306 22.03 -17.17 9.10
C GLU A 306 20.77 -16.58 9.77
N PRO A 307 19.96 -17.43 10.46
CA PRO A 307 18.60 -17.06 10.82
C PRO A 307 18.49 -15.87 11.78
N ARG A 308 19.49 -15.69 12.65
CA ARG A 308 19.55 -14.53 13.57
C ARG A 308 19.88 -13.22 12.86
N MET A 309 20.30 -13.28 11.60
CA MET A 309 20.70 -12.13 10.78
C MET A 309 21.63 -11.19 11.57
N SER A 310 21.29 -9.90 11.62
CA SER A 310 22.04 -8.88 12.37
C SER A 310 21.28 -8.39 13.60
N VAL A 311 20.30 -9.15 14.10
CA VAL A 311 19.38 -8.67 15.16
C VAL A 311 20.10 -8.32 16.46
N GLY A 312 21.12 -9.09 16.83
CA GLY A 312 21.98 -8.78 17.98
C GLY A 312 22.73 -7.45 17.82
N LEU A 313 23.25 -7.17 16.62
CA LEU A 313 23.94 -5.91 16.33
C LEU A 313 22.99 -4.71 16.35
N VAL A 314 21.73 -4.90 15.91
CA VAL A 314 20.69 -3.88 16.03
C VAL A 314 20.37 -3.62 17.51
N ALA A 315 20.19 -4.68 18.31
CA ALA A 315 19.91 -4.56 19.73
C ALA A 315 21.05 -3.88 20.50
N ASP A 316 22.30 -4.24 20.22
CA ASP A 316 23.48 -3.60 20.79
C ASP A 316 23.51 -2.11 20.45
N LYS A 317 23.21 -1.74 19.20
CA LYS A 317 23.17 -0.33 18.80
C LYS A 317 22.04 0.44 19.49
N VAL A 318 20.86 -0.16 19.63
CA VAL A 318 19.74 0.46 20.34
C VAL A 318 20.06 0.63 21.83
N ALA A 319 20.65 -0.38 22.46
CA ALA A 319 21.11 -0.30 23.84
C ALA A 319 22.18 0.78 24.02
N GLU A 320 23.16 0.89 23.13
CA GLU A 320 24.14 1.99 23.09
C GLU A 320 23.42 3.35 23.05
N LEU A 321 22.47 3.54 22.14
CA LEU A 321 21.71 4.79 22.01
C LEU A 321 20.87 5.12 23.25
N ILE A 322 20.28 4.13 23.91
CA ILE A 322 19.56 4.32 25.17
C ILE A 322 20.51 4.82 26.28
N HIS A 323 21.77 4.35 26.29
CA HIS A 323 22.76 4.73 27.28
C HIS A 323 23.43 6.08 27.02
N GLU A 324 23.72 6.36 25.76
CA GLU A 324 24.54 7.51 25.32
C GLU A 324 23.71 8.72 24.88
N SER A 325 22.49 8.49 24.36
CA SER A 325 21.70 9.57 23.78
C SER A 325 20.71 10.18 24.78
N GLU A 326 20.42 11.46 24.56
CA GLU A 326 19.31 12.17 25.21
C GLU A 326 17.99 12.02 24.44
N SER A 327 17.92 11.13 23.45
CA SER A 327 16.74 10.97 22.59
C SER A 327 15.50 10.66 23.41
N GLU A 328 14.44 11.43 23.21
CA GLU A 328 13.18 11.22 23.92
C GLU A 328 12.42 10.00 23.36
N PHE A 329 12.67 9.66 22.10
CA PHE A 329 12.07 8.52 21.41
C PHE A 329 13.13 7.77 20.58
N ILE A 330 13.18 6.45 20.74
CA ILE A 330 14.01 5.54 19.95
C ILE A 330 13.10 4.47 19.37
N MET A 331 13.32 4.08 18.12
CA MET A 331 12.63 2.93 17.54
C MET A 331 13.58 2.05 16.73
N CYS A 332 13.27 0.76 16.66
CA CYS A 332 13.96 -0.20 15.81
C CYS A 332 13.01 -1.24 15.25
N ASN A 333 13.43 -1.86 14.15
CA ASN A 333 12.79 -3.04 13.57
C ASN A 333 13.70 -4.26 13.78
N PHE A 334 13.11 -5.39 14.18
CA PHE A 334 13.78 -6.69 14.18
C PHE A 334 13.21 -7.57 13.07
N ALA A 335 13.95 -7.64 11.97
CA ALA A 335 13.59 -8.33 10.72
C ALA A 335 13.59 -9.87 10.71
N PRO A 336 14.29 -10.63 11.59
CA PRO A 336 14.44 -12.07 11.40
C PRO A 336 13.15 -12.90 11.24
N PRO A 337 12.08 -12.69 12.04
CA PRO A 337 10.90 -13.56 11.94
C PRO A 337 10.25 -13.50 10.55
N ASP A 338 10.13 -12.32 9.94
CA ASP A 338 9.62 -12.16 8.58
C ASP A 338 10.58 -12.71 7.51
N MET A 339 11.82 -12.21 7.50
CA MET A 339 12.78 -12.48 6.43
C MET A 339 13.16 -13.97 6.37
N VAL A 340 13.22 -14.64 7.53
CA VAL A 340 13.45 -16.08 7.60
C VAL A 340 12.14 -16.85 7.43
N GLY A 341 11.01 -16.31 7.90
CA GLY A 341 9.67 -16.86 7.66
C GLY A 341 9.39 -17.09 6.16
N HIS A 342 9.77 -16.12 5.33
CA HIS A 342 9.65 -16.20 3.87
C HIS A 342 10.46 -17.35 3.21
N THR A 343 11.43 -17.95 3.90
CA THR A 343 12.16 -19.12 3.38
C THR A 343 11.33 -20.41 3.46
N GLY A 344 10.31 -20.45 4.31
CA GLY A 344 9.56 -21.67 4.63
C GLY A 344 10.36 -22.71 5.43
N VAL A 345 11.60 -22.42 5.82
CA VAL A 345 12.45 -23.34 6.59
C VAL A 345 12.12 -23.20 8.08
N PHE A 346 11.23 -24.07 8.57
CA PHE A 346 10.69 -24.00 9.94
C PHE A 346 11.77 -23.90 11.04
N ASP A 347 12.76 -24.79 11.05
CA ASP A 347 13.80 -24.80 12.09
C ASP A 347 14.64 -23.51 12.08
N ALA A 348 14.85 -22.92 10.90
CA ALA A 348 15.52 -21.63 10.78
C ALA A 348 14.64 -20.50 11.34
N ALA A 349 13.34 -20.49 11.04
CA ALA A 349 12.43 -19.50 11.62
C ALA A 349 12.37 -19.60 13.16
N VAL A 350 12.42 -20.81 13.72
CA VAL A 350 12.51 -21.02 15.18
C VAL A 350 13.77 -20.39 15.78
N ASP A 351 14.93 -20.54 15.14
CA ASP A 351 16.18 -19.88 15.59
C ASP A 351 16.13 -18.36 15.38
N ALA A 352 15.50 -17.89 14.30
CA ALA A 352 15.29 -16.46 14.04
C ALA A 352 14.45 -15.78 15.13
N VAL A 353 13.34 -16.42 15.53
CA VAL A 353 12.48 -15.97 16.63
C VAL A 353 13.26 -16.00 17.95
N SER A 354 14.01 -17.06 18.24
CA SER A 354 14.80 -17.18 19.47
C SER A 354 15.88 -16.08 19.55
N GLY A 355 16.59 -15.79 18.45
CA GLY A 355 17.56 -14.70 18.39
C GLY A 355 16.91 -13.31 18.54
N THR A 356 15.68 -13.15 18.05
CA THR A 356 14.90 -11.92 18.22
C THR A 356 14.48 -11.72 19.68
N ASP A 357 14.08 -12.78 20.40
CA ASP A 357 13.80 -12.70 21.83
C ASP A 357 15.04 -12.32 22.66
N GLU A 358 16.20 -12.91 22.36
CA GLU A 358 17.47 -12.55 23.00
C GLU A 358 17.78 -11.05 22.82
N ALA A 359 17.58 -10.53 21.62
CA ALA A 359 17.74 -9.12 21.26
C ALA A 359 16.77 -8.20 22.02
N VAL A 360 15.50 -8.60 22.19
CA VAL A 360 14.55 -7.88 23.06
C VAL A 360 15.09 -7.82 24.49
N GLY A 361 15.64 -8.90 25.02
CA GLY A 361 16.23 -8.92 26.37
C GLY A 361 17.40 -7.94 26.55
N VAL A 362 18.18 -7.67 25.50
CA VAL A 362 19.25 -6.64 25.53
C VAL A 362 18.64 -5.24 25.61
N VAL A 363 17.70 -4.90 24.72
CA VAL A 363 17.06 -3.57 24.70
C VAL A 363 16.23 -3.33 25.96
N TRP A 364 15.52 -4.34 26.45
CA TRP A 364 14.69 -4.24 27.65
C TRP A 364 15.51 -3.91 28.90
N ARG A 365 16.66 -4.57 29.09
CA ARG A 365 17.57 -4.24 30.20
C ARG A 365 18.06 -2.80 30.13
N ALA A 366 18.51 -2.35 28.96
CA ALA A 366 18.93 -0.97 28.75
C ALA A 366 17.81 0.03 29.08
N CYS A 367 16.57 -0.25 28.65
CA CYS A 367 15.42 0.59 28.95
C CYS A 367 15.18 0.71 30.46
N ARG A 368 15.22 -0.41 31.20
CA ARG A 368 15.04 -0.41 32.66
C ARG A 368 16.12 0.37 33.38
N GLU A 369 17.37 0.24 32.95
CA GLU A 369 18.51 0.95 33.55
C GLU A 369 18.44 2.47 33.35
N LYS A 370 17.86 2.92 32.22
CA LYS A 370 17.78 4.35 31.85
C LYS A 370 16.39 4.97 31.99
N GLY A 371 15.42 4.21 32.48
CA GLY A 371 14.05 4.70 32.69
C GLY A 371 13.27 4.97 31.40
N TYR A 372 13.54 4.25 30.32
CA TYR A 372 12.70 4.27 29.12
C TYR A 372 11.51 3.33 29.31
N VAL A 373 10.34 3.75 28.87
CA VAL A 373 9.19 2.85 28.70
C VAL A 373 9.41 2.04 27.43
N LEU A 374 9.55 0.73 27.57
CA LEU A 374 9.64 -0.19 26.44
C LEU A 374 8.24 -0.47 25.88
N VAL A 375 8.13 -0.41 24.56
CA VAL A 375 6.97 -0.81 23.77
C VAL A 375 7.43 -1.87 22.79
N VAL A 376 6.77 -3.02 22.78
CA VAL A 376 7.07 -4.09 21.80
C VAL A 376 5.80 -4.44 21.06
N THR A 377 5.85 -4.35 19.73
CA THR A 377 4.74 -4.73 18.85
C THR A 377 5.28 -5.43 17.60
N ALA A 378 4.39 -5.82 16.68
CA ALA A 378 4.76 -6.27 15.36
C ALA A 378 3.95 -5.51 14.30
N ASP A 379 4.42 -5.50 13.06
CA ASP A 379 3.78 -4.82 11.95
C ASP A 379 2.82 -5.71 11.14
N HIS A 380 3.04 -7.03 11.18
CA HIS A 380 2.14 -8.08 10.71
C HIS A 380 2.60 -9.46 11.22
N GLY A 381 1.90 -10.52 10.81
CA GLY A 381 2.30 -11.91 11.03
C GLY A 381 3.02 -12.54 9.84
N ASN A 382 3.81 -13.59 10.12
CA ASN A 382 4.49 -14.47 9.16
C ASN A 382 4.92 -15.76 9.89
N ALA A 383 5.82 -15.64 10.88
CA ALA A 383 6.47 -16.78 11.55
C ALA A 383 5.51 -17.65 12.39
N GLU A 384 4.29 -17.18 12.68
CA GLU A 384 3.27 -17.95 13.38
C GLU A 384 2.64 -19.05 12.52
N GLN A 385 2.85 -19.04 11.19
CA GLN A 385 2.26 -20.01 10.27
C GLN A 385 3.24 -20.35 9.13
N MET A 386 4.21 -21.23 9.43
CA MET A 386 5.20 -21.70 8.45
C MET A 386 4.71 -22.87 7.57
N ARG A 387 3.50 -23.40 7.84
CA ARG A 387 2.87 -24.51 7.11
C ARG A 387 1.40 -24.17 6.83
N ASP A 388 0.87 -24.70 5.73
CA ASP A 388 -0.54 -24.57 5.32
C ASP A 388 -1.07 -23.13 5.46
N LEU A 389 -0.55 -22.21 4.63
CA LEU A 389 -0.73 -20.74 4.65
C LEU A 389 -2.17 -20.22 4.43
N ASP A 390 -3.20 -21.00 4.67
CA ASP A 390 -4.59 -20.55 4.58
C ASP A 390 -4.89 -19.62 5.78
N GLY A 391 -4.69 -18.31 5.59
CA GLY A 391 -5.24 -17.26 6.46
C GLY A 391 -4.36 -16.68 7.57
N GLY A 392 -3.04 -16.89 7.54
CA GLY A 392 -2.11 -16.37 8.56
C GLY A 392 -1.84 -14.87 8.45
N GLY A 393 -1.82 -14.15 9.56
CA GLY A 393 -1.42 -12.74 9.62
C GLY A 393 -2.47 -11.76 10.13
N GLY A 394 -3.42 -12.20 10.97
CA GLY A 394 -4.53 -11.36 11.43
C GLY A 394 -4.15 -10.34 12.52
N ALA A 395 -3.72 -10.85 13.68
CA ALA A 395 -3.45 -10.06 14.87
C ALA A 395 -1.97 -10.09 15.25
N VAL A 396 -1.50 -9.00 15.82
CA VAL A 396 -0.17 -8.86 16.44
C VAL A 396 -0.36 -8.46 17.90
N TYR A 397 0.65 -8.63 18.73
CA TYR A 397 0.60 -8.08 20.08
C TYR A 397 1.12 -6.64 20.12
N CYS A 398 0.75 -5.94 21.18
CA CYS A 398 1.38 -4.71 21.63
C CYS A 398 1.54 -4.78 23.14
N ARG A 399 2.79 -4.73 23.63
CA ARG A 399 3.17 -4.90 25.04
C ARG A 399 3.89 -3.66 25.52
N TRP A 400 3.62 -3.27 26.76
CA TRP A 400 4.10 -2.01 27.33
C TRP A 400 4.81 -2.25 28.65
N GLY A 401 5.83 -1.45 28.97
CA GLY A 401 6.65 -1.62 30.16
C GLY A 401 5.98 -1.26 31.49
N GLU A 402 6.79 -1.21 32.55
CA GLU A 402 6.38 -0.92 33.93
C GLU A 402 5.51 0.35 34.05
N GLY A 403 4.43 0.26 34.84
CA GLY A 403 3.57 1.40 35.17
C GLY A 403 2.54 1.79 34.09
N VAL A 404 2.48 1.05 32.99
CA VAL A 404 1.49 1.27 31.91
C VAL A 404 0.28 0.35 32.11
N ARG A 405 -0.93 0.91 32.00
CA ARG A 405 -2.19 0.16 31.95
C ARG A 405 -2.89 0.45 30.63
N LEU A 406 -3.38 -0.59 29.97
CA LEU A 406 -4.14 -0.48 28.73
C LEU A 406 -5.64 -0.52 29.01
N ARG A 407 -6.42 0.10 28.12
CA ARG A 407 -7.87 -0.08 28.09
C ARG A 407 -8.19 -1.54 27.74
N GLU A 408 -9.17 -2.11 28.43
CA GLU A 408 -9.71 -3.43 28.07
C GLU A 408 -10.48 -3.36 26.74
N ASP A 409 -10.58 -4.49 26.05
CA ASP A 409 -11.45 -4.61 24.89
C ASP A 409 -12.91 -4.47 25.33
N GLY A 410 -13.63 -3.51 24.74
CA GLY A 410 -15.08 -3.33 24.90
C GLY A 410 -15.81 -3.57 23.59
N ASP A 411 -17.14 -3.73 23.65
CA ASP A 411 -18.04 -3.95 22.51
C ASP A 411 -17.84 -2.88 21.40
N GLY A 412 -16.90 -3.12 20.48
CA GLY A 412 -16.69 -2.34 19.25
C GLY A 412 -15.42 -1.49 19.11
N GLU A 413 -14.44 -1.54 20.02
CA GLU A 413 -13.14 -0.83 19.86
C GLU A 413 -11.94 -1.80 19.86
N GLU A 414 -11.86 -2.71 18.88
CA GLU A 414 -10.64 -3.50 18.66
C GLU A 414 -9.46 -2.57 18.31
N GLY A 415 -8.29 -2.81 18.92
CA GLY A 415 -7.08 -2.03 18.63
C GLY A 415 -6.49 -2.38 17.27
N ALA A 416 -5.82 -1.44 16.63
CA ALA A 416 -5.10 -1.66 15.38
C ALA A 416 -3.74 -0.92 15.37
N LEU A 417 -2.93 -1.17 14.34
CA LEU A 417 -1.61 -0.52 14.21
C LEU A 417 -1.67 1.03 14.24
N CYS A 418 -2.78 1.61 13.80
CA CYS A 418 -3.00 3.05 13.82
C CYS A 418 -3.05 3.65 15.23
N ASP A 419 -3.20 2.84 16.27
CA ASP A 419 -3.27 3.26 17.66
C ASP A 419 -1.88 3.34 18.35
N VAL A 420 -0.83 2.80 17.71
CA VAL A 420 0.52 2.75 18.30
C VAL A 420 1.12 4.15 18.48
N ALA A 421 1.16 4.98 17.43
CA ALA A 421 1.70 6.34 17.54
C ALA A 421 0.91 7.24 18.53
N PRO A 422 -0.43 7.27 18.53
CA PRO A 422 -1.23 7.93 19.57
C PRO A 422 -0.82 7.51 20.99
N THR A 423 -0.63 6.20 21.21
CA THR A 423 -0.22 5.66 22.52
C THR A 423 1.21 6.08 22.89
N VAL A 424 2.14 6.10 21.92
CA VAL A 424 3.50 6.60 22.13
C VAL A 424 3.51 8.08 22.48
N LEU A 425 2.71 8.92 21.80
CA LEU A 425 2.58 10.35 22.12
C LEU A 425 2.05 10.56 23.54
N ASP A 426 1.05 9.79 23.94
CA ASP A 426 0.48 9.82 25.28
C ASP A 426 1.52 9.46 26.37
N LEU A 427 2.33 8.43 26.14
CA LEU A 427 3.46 8.10 27.02
C LEU A 427 4.50 9.21 27.09
N LEU A 428 4.83 9.83 25.95
CA LEU A 428 5.71 10.99 25.89
C LEU A 428 5.08 12.23 26.55
N GLY A 429 3.77 12.24 26.83
CA GLY A 429 3.04 13.39 27.35
C GLY A 429 2.88 14.50 26.31
N LEU A 430 2.86 14.15 25.03
CA LEU A 430 2.72 15.07 23.91
C LEU A 430 1.28 15.09 23.40
N VAL A 431 0.88 16.24 22.83
CA VAL A 431 -0.45 16.41 22.26
C VAL A 431 -0.56 15.62 20.96
N GLN A 432 -1.57 14.77 20.87
CA GLN A 432 -1.94 14.09 19.63
C GLN A 432 -2.51 15.11 18.62
N PRO A 433 -1.97 15.19 17.39
CA PRO A 433 -2.51 16.06 16.35
C PRO A 433 -3.83 15.51 15.78
N GLU A 434 -4.69 16.38 15.25
CA GLU A 434 -6.01 15.99 14.71
C GLU A 434 -5.90 15.03 13.51
N GLU A 435 -4.78 15.06 12.79
CA GLU A 435 -4.50 14.16 11.66
C GLU A 435 -4.28 12.71 12.09
N MET A 436 -3.86 12.46 13.34
CA MET A 436 -3.76 11.12 13.92
C MET A 436 -5.14 10.75 14.43
N THR A 437 -5.89 9.95 13.67
CA THR A 437 -7.26 9.55 14.02
C THR A 437 -7.35 8.25 14.82
N GLY A 438 -6.22 7.55 15.03
CA GLY A 438 -6.14 6.45 15.99
C GLY A 438 -6.32 6.95 17.42
N LYS A 439 -6.47 6.04 18.38
CA LYS A 439 -6.71 6.38 19.78
C LYS A 439 -5.63 5.77 20.66
N SER A 440 -5.17 6.51 21.66
CA SER A 440 -4.27 5.95 22.66
C SER A 440 -4.87 4.69 23.29
N LEU A 441 -4.09 3.63 23.39
CA LEU A 441 -4.46 2.38 24.04
C LEU A 441 -4.37 2.47 25.56
N LEU A 442 -3.84 3.56 26.11
CA LEU A 442 -3.70 3.74 27.56
C LEU A 442 -5.05 3.93 28.25
N LEU A 443 -5.18 3.33 29.43
CA LEU A 443 -6.26 3.61 30.35
C LEU A 443 -5.94 4.90 31.13
N HIS A 444 -6.80 5.90 31.03
CA HIS A 444 -6.78 7.08 31.88
C HIS A 444 -7.79 6.93 33.01
N GLU A 445 -7.37 7.22 34.25
CA GLU A 445 -8.25 7.29 35.42
C GLU A 445 -9.04 8.60 35.50
#